data_AF-A0A9D2DAU5-F1
#
_entry.id   AF-A0A9D2DAU5-F1
#
_cell.length_a   1.000
_cell.length_b   1.000
_cell.length_c   1.000
_cell.angle_alpha   90.00
_cell.angle_beta   90.00
_cell.angle_gamma   90.00
#
_symmetry.space_group_name_H-M   'P 1'
#
loop_
_entity.id
_entity.type
_entity.pdbx_description
1 polymer ?
#
loop_
_entity_poly.entity_id
_entity_poly.type
_entity_poly.pdbx_seq_one_letter_code
_entity_poly.pdbx_strand_id
1 'polypeptide(L)'
;VDEVYSSLYEFLRLAALKRHFTVWIEFSDTFESRRMRVKRGKSDLEEFPVILFFHPKGNNTFLGKISRSDINYYNQEHRFSLWLIKNRKELQDKVPEIYNNVLTTMIIGKEVPVIVKDLNDILHRLKQFPSNPFNISEEIYLSENDFIKVKYYDQKESDRPS
;
A
#
# COMPACT_ATOMS: atom_id res chain seq x y z
N VAL A 1 -24.48 11.06 7.53
CA VAL A 1 -23.05 11.11 7.95
C VAL A 1 -22.67 9.67 8.15
N ASP A 2 -22.54 8.90 7.07
CA ASP A 2 -22.67 7.43 7.17
C ASP A 2 -21.83 6.70 6.11
N GLU A 3 -20.52 6.97 6.08
CA GLU A 3 -19.57 6.19 5.25
C GLU A 3 -18.29 5.77 6.01
N VAL A 4 -18.24 5.98 7.34
CA VAL A 4 -17.01 5.77 8.13
C VAL A 4 -17.00 4.40 8.86
N TYR A 5 -18.13 3.70 8.94
CA TYR A 5 -18.28 2.56 9.86
C TYR A 5 -17.97 1.16 9.29
N SER A 6 -17.61 1.02 8.01
CA SER A 6 -17.07 -0.26 7.50
C SER A 6 -15.55 -0.41 7.68
N SER A 7 -14.82 0.65 8.07
CA SER A 7 -13.35 0.69 7.98
C SER A 7 -12.60 0.38 9.29
N LEU A 8 -13.08 0.88 10.45
CA LEU A 8 -12.35 0.75 11.71
C LEU A 8 -12.32 -0.70 12.23
N TYR A 9 -13.43 -1.41 12.11
CA TYR A 9 -13.54 -2.79 12.57
C TYR A 9 -12.64 -3.74 11.77
N GLU A 10 -12.64 -3.60 10.44
CA GLU A 10 -11.76 -4.37 9.55
C GLU A 10 -10.28 -4.00 9.76
N PHE A 11 -10.00 -2.72 10.03
CA PHE A 11 -8.66 -2.27 10.41
C PHE A 11 -8.18 -2.93 11.72
N LEU A 12 -8.99 -2.91 12.76
CA LEU A 12 -8.65 -3.49 14.07
C LEU A 12 -8.51 -5.01 13.98
N ARG A 13 -9.37 -5.69 13.21
CA ARG A 13 -9.25 -7.12 12.91
C ARG A 13 -7.95 -7.45 12.21
N LEU A 14 -7.61 -6.70 11.16
CA LEU A 14 -6.37 -6.92 10.42
C LEU A 14 -5.14 -6.66 11.29
N ALA A 15 -5.15 -5.59 12.09
CA ALA A 15 -4.08 -5.28 13.02
C ALA A 15 -3.90 -6.41 14.05
N ALA A 16 -4.99 -6.93 14.62
CA ALA A 16 -4.97 -8.06 15.54
C ALA A 16 -4.42 -9.33 14.86
N LEU A 17 -4.83 -9.63 13.62
CA LEU A 17 -4.30 -10.77 12.86
C LEU A 17 -2.79 -10.63 12.65
N LYS A 18 -2.33 -9.48 12.16
CA LYS A 18 -0.91 -9.28 11.84
C LYS A 18 0.01 -9.24 13.08
N ARG A 19 -0.52 -8.97 14.28
CA ARG A 19 0.25 -9.13 15.54
C ARG A 19 0.63 -10.58 15.84
N HIS A 20 -0.14 -11.54 15.34
CA HIS A 20 0.03 -12.96 15.68
C HIS A 20 0.36 -13.85 14.49
N PHE A 21 0.22 -13.31 13.28
CA PHE A 21 0.34 -14.07 12.06
C PHE A 21 0.99 -13.27 10.94
N THR A 22 1.68 -13.99 10.06
CA THR A 22 2.06 -13.48 8.76
C THR A 22 0.86 -13.53 7.82
N VAL A 23 0.45 -12.37 7.29
CA VAL A 23 -0.67 -12.25 6.36
C VAL A 23 -0.15 -12.09 4.94
N TRP A 24 -0.46 -13.08 4.11
CA TRP A 24 -0.12 -13.12 2.68
C TRP A 24 -1.32 -12.70 1.85
N ILE A 25 -1.09 -11.96 0.77
CA ILE A 25 -2.14 -11.58 -0.19
C ILE A 25 -1.69 -11.86 -1.62
N GLU A 26 -2.65 -12.28 -2.44
CA GLU A 26 -2.47 -12.42 -3.88
C GLU A 26 -2.80 -11.08 -4.55
N PHE A 27 -1.78 -10.47 -5.13
CA PHE A 27 -1.87 -9.22 -5.87
C PHE A 27 -2.23 -9.55 -7.33
N SER A 28 -3.51 -9.89 -7.58
CA SER A 28 -4.03 -10.16 -8.93
C SER A 28 -4.96 -9.06 -9.45
N ASP A 29 -4.97 -8.96 -10.76
CA ASP A 29 -5.75 -8.09 -11.64
C ASP A 29 -7.18 -8.62 -11.90
N THR A 30 -7.48 -9.84 -11.46
CA THR A 30 -8.82 -10.43 -11.51
C THR A 30 -9.62 -10.09 -10.24
N PHE A 31 -10.92 -9.80 -10.42
CA PHE A 31 -11.84 -9.37 -9.36
C PHE A 31 -12.01 -10.41 -8.23
N GLU A 32 -11.64 -11.67 -8.48
CA GLU A 32 -12.28 -12.80 -7.80
C GLU A 32 -11.69 -13.27 -6.50
N SER A 33 -10.49 -12.86 -6.04
CA SER A 33 -10.16 -13.25 -4.67
C SER A 33 -9.06 -12.45 -4.01
N ARG A 34 -9.44 -11.62 -3.02
CA ARG A 34 -8.56 -11.31 -1.89
C ARG A 34 -8.32 -12.60 -1.10
N ARG A 35 -7.49 -13.53 -1.59
CA ARG A 35 -7.10 -14.71 -0.81
C ARG A 35 -6.05 -14.29 0.21
N MET A 36 -6.51 -13.77 1.34
CA MET A 36 -5.64 -13.63 2.49
C MET A 36 -5.34 -15.03 3.04
N ARG A 37 -4.05 -15.36 3.14
CA ARG A 37 -3.60 -16.57 3.82
C ARG A 37 -2.84 -16.19 5.07
N VAL A 38 -3.22 -16.80 6.17
CA VAL A 38 -2.65 -16.54 7.49
C VAL A 38 -1.72 -17.71 7.83
N LYS A 39 -0.45 -17.42 8.10
CA LYS A 39 0.51 -18.42 8.61
C LYS A 39 0.98 -18.01 10.00
N ARG A 40 1.15 -18.99 10.89
CA ARG A 40 1.69 -18.73 12.24
C ARG A 40 3.12 -18.21 12.11
N GLY A 41 3.38 -17.03 12.67
CA GLY A 41 4.64 -16.31 12.60
C GLY A 41 4.43 -14.90 13.15
N LYS A 42 5.45 -14.31 13.79
CA LYS A 42 5.39 -12.90 14.18
C LYS A 42 5.56 -12.05 12.93
N SER A 43 4.81 -10.96 12.81
CA SER A 43 5.08 -9.95 11.81
C SER A 43 6.21 -9.06 12.34
N ASP A 44 7.32 -8.99 11.61
CA ASP A 44 8.47 -8.13 11.98
C ASP A 44 8.19 -6.62 11.78
N LEU A 45 6.92 -6.25 11.54
CA LEU A 45 6.47 -4.92 11.17
C LEU A 45 5.71 -4.21 12.31
N GLU A 46 5.94 -4.59 13.57
CA GLU A 46 5.32 -3.95 14.74
C GLU A 46 5.52 -2.41 14.79
N GLU A 47 6.55 -1.89 14.11
CA GLU A 47 6.92 -0.47 14.05
C GLU A 47 6.29 0.32 12.88
N PHE A 48 5.65 -0.34 11.92
CA PHE A 48 4.85 0.34 10.88
C PHE A 48 3.38 0.38 11.27
N PRO A 49 2.52 1.14 10.57
CA PRO A 49 1.09 0.85 10.55
C PRO A 49 0.94 -0.59 10.04
N VAL A 50 0.82 -1.52 10.97
CA VAL A 50 0.90 -2.98 10.80
C VAL A 50 0.02 -3.44 9.64
N ILE A 51 -1.07 -2.72 9.40
CA ILE A 51 -2.04 -2.96 8.32
C ILE A 51 -1.51 -2.73 6.89
N LEU A 52 -0.51 -1.88 6.65
CA LEU A 52 -0.16 -1.41 5.29
C LEU A 52 0.51 -2.48 4.42
N PHE A 53 1.52 -3.17 4.95
CA PHE A 53 2.39 -4.05 4.18
C PHE A 53 2.01 -5.52 4.33
N PHE A 54 1.94 -6.22 3.20
CA PHE A 54 1.56 -7.63 3.10
C PHE A 54 2.64 -8.42 2.38
N HIS A 55 2.77 -9.69 2.75
CA HIS A 55 3.60 -10.63 2.00
C HIS A 55 2.91 -10.96 0.66
N PRO A 56 3.56 -10.75 -0.49
CA PRO A 56 2.98 -11.14 -1.77
C PRO A 56 3.00 -12.65 -1.93
N LYS A 57 1.92 -13.23 -2.44
CA LYS A 57 1.93 -14.64 -2.83
C LYS A 57 2.53 -14.76 -4.25
N GLY A 58 3.76 -15.28 -4.33
CA GLY A 58 4.49 -15.46 -5.60
C GLY A 58 5.25 -14.20 -6.05
N ASN A 59 5.95 -14.28 -7.18
CA ASN A 59 6.66 -13.13 -7.74
C ASN A 59 5.67 -12.05 -8.15
N ASN A 60 5.75 -10.89 -7.51
CA ASN A 60 4.87 -9.76 -7.82
C ASN A 60 5.66 -8.46 -7.92
N THR A 61 5.48 -7.75 -9.03
CA THR A 61 6.17 -6.49 -9.33
C THR A 61 5.35 -5.26 -8.96
N PHE A 62 4.06 -5.41 -8.61
CA PHE A 62 3.22 -4.30 -8.22
C PHE A 62 3.51 -3.87 -6.78
N LEU A 63 3.45 -2.56 -6.54
CA LEU A 63 3.48 -1.94 -5.23
C LEU A 63 2.18 -2.23 -4.47
N GLY A 64 1.02 -2.15 -5.12
CA GLY A 64 -0.22 -2.36 -4.38
C GLY A 64 -1.50 -2.19 -5.19
N LYS A 65 -2.61 -2.26 -4.47
CA LYS A 65 -3.94 -2.01 -4.98
C LYS A 65 -4.64 -0.99 -4.10
N ILE A 66 -5.20 0.01 -4.77
CA ILE A 66 -5.93 1.10 -4.13
C ILE A 66 -7.41 0.74 -4.12
N SER A 67 -8.03 0.77 -2.93
CA SER A 67 -9.47 0.54 -2.78
C SER A 67 -10.18 1.86 -2.50
N ARG A 68 -11.37 2.03 -3.06
CA ARG A 68 -12.25 3.19 -2.76
C ARG A 68 -13.08 2.98 -1.49
N SER A 69 -13.35 1.72 -1.14
CA SER A 69 -14.27 1.30 -0.08
C SER A 69 -13.60 0.52 1.05
N ASP A 70 -12.32 0.16 0.90
CA ASP A 70 -11.56 -0.62 1.86
C ASP A 70 -10.19 0.00 2.12
N ILE A 71 -9.38 -0.66 2.94
CA ILE A 71 -7.98 -0.32 3.13
C ILE A 71 -7.17 -0.51 1.83
N ASN A 72 -6.22 0.39 1.61
CA ASN A 72 -5.14 0.16 0.66
C ASN A 72 -4.21 -0.93 1.22
N TYR A 73 -3.66 -1.76 0.34
CA TYR A 73 -2.71 -2.78 0.72
C TYR A 73 -1.52 -2.81 -0.23
N TYR A 74 -0.34 -2.91 0.39
CA TYR A 74 0.94 -2.73 -0.28
C TYR A 74 1.77 -4.01 -0.17
N ASN A 75 2.43 -4.35 -1.27
CA ASN A 75 3.38 -5.44 -1.38
C ASN A 75 4.66 -5.01 -0.67
N GLN A 76 5.03 -5.70 0.40
CA GLN A 76 6.22 -5.37 1.17
C GLN A 76 7.54 -5.60 0.40
N GLU A 77 7.50 -6.45 -0.63
CA GLU A 77 8.68 -6.83 -1.43
C GLU A 77 8.91 -5.91 -2.63
N HIS A 78 8.00 -4.94 -2.86
CA HIS A 78 8.21 -3.91 -3.87
C HIS A 78 9.40 -3.01 -3.49
N ARG A 79 10.16 -2.56 -4.50
CA ARG A 79 11.35 -1.71 -4.33
C ARG A 79 11.12 -0.48 -3.45
N PHE A 80 9.98 0.20 -3.60
CA PHE A 80 9.59 1.34 -2.77
C PHE A 80 9.29 0.91 -1.32
N SER A 81 8.56 -0.18 -1.13
CA SER A 81 8.25 -0.73 0.19
C SER A 81 9.53 -1.14 0.94
N LEU A 82 10.44 -1.84 0.27
CA LEU A 82 11.73 -2.23 0.85
C LEU A 82 12.55 -1.00 1.26
N TRP A 83 12.58 0.03 0.43
CA TRP A 83 13.23 1.30 0.75
C TRP A 83 12.60 1.96 1.98
N LEU A 84 11.27 2.09 2.02
CA LEU A 84 10.57 2.71 3.14
C LEU A 84 10.79 1.92 4.43
N ILE A 85 10.73 0.58 4.35
CA ILE A 85 10.92 -0.32 5.49
C ILE A 85 12.33 -0.22 6.05
N LYS A 86 13.34 -0.20 5.18
CA LYS A 86 14.74 -0.04 5.58
C LYS A 86 14.99 1.29 6.29
N ASN A 87 14.41 2.39 5.79
CA ASN A 87 14.70 3.73 6.28
C ASN A 87 13.73 4.23 7.38
N ARG A 88 12.74 3.43 7.78
CA ARG A 88 11.63 3.87 8.65
C ARG A 88 12.04 4.60 9.93
N LYS A 89 13.01 4.06 10.66
CA LYS A 89 13.44 4.61 11.96
C LYS A 89 14.08 5.98 11.73
N GLU A 90 14.98 6.04 10.76
CA GLU A 90 15.68 7.27 10.44
C GLU A 90 14.75 8.34 9.85
N LEU A 91 13.76 7.95 9.03
CA LEU A 91 12.72 8.85 8.53
C LEU A 91 11.86 9.38 9.68
N GLN A 92 11.45 8.52 10.61
CA GLN A 92 10.68 8.90 11.78
C GLN A 92 11.47 9.83 12.72
N ASP A 93 12.75 9.56 12.94
CA ASP A 93 13.57 10.32 13.89
C ASP A 93 14.02 11.66 13.30
N LYS A 94 14.39 11.71 12.01
CA LYS A 94 15.00 12.90 11.39
C LYS A 94 14.01 13.78 10.64
N VAL A 95 13.00 13.19 10.01
CA VAL A 95 12.02 13.90 9.16
C VAL A 95 10.59 13.42 9.43
N PRO A 96 10.12 13.45 10.69
CA PRO A 96 8.84 12.86 11.10
C PRO A 96 7.65 13.38 10.31
N GLU A 97 7.64 14.67 9.96
CA GLU A 97 6.56 15.26 9.16
C GLU A 97 6.48 14.63 7.76
N ILE A 98 7.64 14.46 7.11
CA ILE A 98 7.68 13.86 5.78
C ILE A 98 7.31 12.37 5.85
N TYR A 99 7.81 11.66 6.87
CA TYR A 99 7.44 10.27 7.10
C TYR A 99 5.92 10.11 7.29
N ASN A 100 5.31 10.98 8.09
CA ASN A 100 3.86 10.99 8.29
C ASN A 100 3.09 11.31 7.01
N ASN A 101 3.62 12.18 6.15
CA ASN A 101 3.02 12.45 4.84
C ASN A 101 3.05 11.21 3.93
N VAL A 102 4.16 10.45 3.90
CA VAL A 102 4.22 9.17 3.16
C VAL A 102 3.13 8.21 3.65
N LEU A 103 3.07 7.99 4.97
CA LEU A 103 2.10 7.06 5.54
C LEU A 103 0.66 7.52 5.30
N THR A 104 0.40 8.82 5.46
CA THR A 104 -0.93 9.40 5.22
C THR A 104 -1.35 9.19 3.78
N THR A 105 -0.51 9.56 2.80
CA THR A 105 -0.80 9.34 1.37
C THR A 105 -1.11 7.88 1.07
N MET A 106 -0.35 6.94 1.64
CA MET A 106 -0.60 5.50 1.46
C MET A 106 -1.91 5.03 2.11
N ILE A 107 -2.30 5.58 3.25
CA ILE A 107 -3.49 5.16 3.99
C ILE A 107 -4.77 5.77 3.39
N ILE A 108 -4.77 7.07 3.10
CA ILE A 108 -5.99 7.81 2.73
C ILE A 108 -6.16 8.02 1.23
N GLY A 109 -5.12 7.80 0.43
CA GLY A 109 -5.15 8.00 -1.01
C GLY A 109 -6.20 7.11 -1.69
N LYS A 110 -7.03 7.69 -2.56
CA LYS A 110 -8.13 6.99 -3.24
C LYS A 110 -7.92 6.79 -4.73
N GLU A 111 -6.93 7.47 -5.30
CA GLU A 111 -6.67 7.49 -6.74
C GLU A 111 -5.19 7.26 -7.01
N VAL A 112 -4.89 6.27 -7.86
CA VAL A 112 -3.51 5.91 -8.21
C VAL A 112 -2.70 7.10 -8.74
N PRO A 113 -3.19 7.93 -9.68
CA PRO A 113 -2.40 9.06 -10.18
C PRO A 113 -2.04 10.06 -9.10
N VAL A 114 -2.96 10.33 -8.17
CA VAL A 114 -2.74 11.25 -7.04
C VAL A 114 -1.69 10.68 -6.09
N ILE A 115 -1.82 9.39 -5.71
CA ILE A 115 -0.86 8.72 -4.83
C ILE A 115 0.54 8.70 -5.45
N VAL A 116 0.65 8.35 -6.73
CA VAL A 116 1.93 8.32 -7.45
C VAL A 116 2.58 9.69 -7.43
N LYS A 117 1.83 10.73 -7.77
CA LYS A 117 2.33 12.11 -7.77
C LYS A 117 2.79 12.52 -6.37
N ASP A 118 1.95 12.35 -5.36
CA ASP A 118 2.24 12.81 -4.00
C ASP A 118 3.45 12.08 -3.39
N LEU A 119 3.55 10.76 -3.58
CA LEU A 119 4.70 9.99 -3.10
C LEU A 119 5.99 10.40 -3.83
N ASN A 120 5.95 10.60 -5.14
CA ASN A 120 7.11 11.06 -5.91
C ASN A 120 7.52 12.49 -5.54
N ASP A 121 6.57 13.40 -5.32
CA ASP A 121 6.82 14.76 -4.85
C ASP A 121 7.50 14.75 -3.46
N ILE A 122 7.07 13.85 -2.56
CA ILE A 122 7.69 13.65 -1.26
C ILE A 122 9.12 13.14 -1.40
N LEU A 123 9.36 12.11 -2.24
CA LEU A 123 10.70 11.60 -2.51
C LEU A 123 11.62 12.68 -3.08
N HIS A 124 11.10 13.52 -3.97
CA HIS A 124 11.86 14.63 -4.53
C HIS A 124 12.26 15.63 -3.46
N ARG A 125 11.34 16.02 -2.57
CA ARG A 125 11.65 16.91 -1.44
C ARG A 125 12.71 16.30 -0.52
N LEU A 126 12.60 15.02 -0.19
CA LEU A 126 13.63 14.30 0.59
C LEU A 126 14.98 14.30 -0.11
N LYS A 127 15.01 14.16 -1.44
CA LYS A 127 16.25 14.19 -2.24
C LYS A 127 16.99 15.52 -2.10
N GLN A 128 16.25 16.62 -1.92
CA GLN A 128 16.82 17.97 -1.76
C GLN A 128 17.31 18.27 -0.34
N PHE A 129 17.11 17.38 0.65
CA PHE A 129 17.63 17.62 1.99
C PHE A 129 19.16 17.63 2.01
N PRO A 130 19.79 18.63 2.65
CA PRO A 130 21.23 18.64 2.83
C PRO A 130 21.70 17.36 3.53
N SER A 131 22.76 16.75 3.00
CA SER A 131 23.35 15.52 3.55
C SER A 131 22.40 14.31 3.59
N ASN A 132 21.39 14.27 2.71
CA ASN A 132 20.37 13.21 2.64
C ASN A 132 20.95 11.78 2.82
N PRO A 133 20.65 11.10 3.94
CA PRO A 133 21.14 9.75 4.21
C PRO A 133 20.29 8.64 3.56
N PHE A 134 19.13 8.97 2.98
CA PHE A 134 18.10 8.02 2.60
C PHE A 134 18.33 7.31 1.25
N ASN A 135 19.43 7.58 0.55
CA ASN A 135 19.81 6.96 -0.73
C ASN A 135 18.66 6.85 -1.74
N ILE A 136 18.06 7.98 -2.09
CA ILE A 136 16.94 8.08 -3.03
C ILE A 136 17.46 7.95 -4.46
N SER A 137 17.37 6.74 -5.01
CA SER A 137 17.69 6.44 -6.42
C SER A 137 16.48 6.64 -7.33
N GLU A 138 16.70 6.72 -8.65
CA GLU A 138 15.59 6.83 -9.62
C GLU A 138 14.68 5.58 -9.61
N GLU A 139 15.22 4.43 -9.23
CA GLU A 139 14.47 3.17 -9.20
C GLU A 139 13.34 3.16 -8.18
N ILE A 140 13.39 3.95 -7.11
CA ILE A 140 12.32 3.96 -6.10
C ILE A 140 11.12 4.82 -6.48
N TYR A 141 11.23 5.63 -7.53
CA TYR A 141 10.10 6.41 -8.03
C TYR A 141 9.03 5.49 -8.61
N LEU A 142 7.79 5.94 -8.45
CA LEU A 142 6.59 5.18 -8.79
C LEU A 142 6.01 5.65 -10.10
N SER A 143 5.35 4.72 -10.78
CA SER A 143 4.49 4.95 -11.92
C SER A 143 3.11 4.36 -11.65
N GLU A 144 2.11 4.73 -12.44
CA GLU A 144 0.79 4.10 -12.35
C GLU A 144 0.83 2.59 -12.66
N ASN A 145 1.86 2.11 -13.38
CA ASN A 145 2.04 0.69 -13.67
C ASN A 145 2.53 -0.11 -12.46
N ASP A 146 2.98 0.56 -11.38
CA ASP A 146 3.25 -0.10 -10.10
C ASP A 146 1.96 -0.46 -9.36
N PHE A 147 0.78 -0.09 -9.86
CA PHE A 147 -0.50 -0.39 -9.22
C PHE A 147 -1.39 -1.28 -10.08
N ILE A 148 -2.16 -2.15 -9.40
CA ILE A 148 -3.15 -2.99 -10.07
C ILE A 148 -4.31 -2.12 -10.55
N LYS A 149 -4.54 -2.12 -11.86
CA LYS A 149 -5.70 -1.45 -12.49
C LYS A 149 -6.92 -2.37 -12.37
N VAL A 150 -7.91 -1.98 -11.56
CA VAL A 150 -9.19 -2.70 -11.50
C VAL A 150 -9.97 -2.39 -12.78
N LYS A 151 -10.09 -3.38 -13.67
CA LYS A 151 -11.02 -3.29 -14.80
C LYS A 151 -12.43 -3.49 -14.26
N TYR A 152 -13.25 -2.46 -14.27
CA TYR A 152 -14.70 -2.64 -14.12
C TYR A 152 -15.19 -3.31 -15.40
N TYR A 153 -15.74 -4.51 -15.29
CA TYR A 153 -16.60 -5.03 -16.34
C TYR A 153 -17.90 -4.25 -16.24
N ASP A 154 -18.12 -3.31 -17.17
CA ASP A 154 -19.44 -2.74 -17.37
C ASP A 154 -20.40 -3.90 -17.68
N GLN A 155 -21.27 -4.23 -16.72
CA GLN A 155 -22.48 -4.96 -17.02
C GLN A 155 -23.36 -4.04 -17.87
N LYS A 156 -23.15 -4.01 -19.18
CA LYS A 156 -24.23 -3.64 -20.10
C LYS A 156 -25.16 -4.83 -20.20
N GLU A 157 -26.25 -4.74 -19.45
CA GLU A 157 -27.45 -5.53 -19.64
C GLU A 157 -27.96 -5.42 -21.09
N SER A 158 -28.40 -6.57 -21.61
CA SER A 158 -29.44 -6.76 -22.62
C SER A 158 -29.24 -6.20 -24.04
N ASP A 159 -28.50 -6.93 -24.87
CA ASP A 159 -28.98 -7.21 -26.23
C ASP A 159 -29.82 -8.51 -26.16
N ARG A 160 -31.12 -8.37 -25.83
CA ARG A 160 -32.12 -9.38 -26.22
C ARG A 160 -32.73 -8.90 -27.54
N PRO A 161 -32.65 -9.67 -28.63
CA PRO A 161 -33.39 -9.34 -29.84
C PRO A 161 -34.89 -9.52 -29.58
N SER A 162 -35.66 -8.52 -30.01
CA SER A 162 -37.12 -8.50 -30.06
C SER A 162 -37.69 -9.53 -31.02
#